data_AF-A0A2D4JVI6-F1
#
_entry.id   AF-A0A2D4JVI6-F1
#
_cell.length_a   1.000
_cell.length_b   1.000
_cell.length_c   1.000
_cell.angle_alpha   90.00
_cell.angle_beta   90.00
_cell.angle_gamma   90.00
#
_symmetry.space_group_name_H-M   'P 1'
#
loop_
_entity.id
_entity.type
_entity.pdbx_description
1 polymer ?
#
loop_
_entity_poly.entity_id
_entity_poly.type
_entity_poly.pdbx_seq_one_letter_code
_entity_poly.pdbx_strand_id
1 'polypeptide(L)'
;LNFEVVKCVLVASPGFVREQFCDYMFQQAVKTDNKLLLENRPKFLQVHSSSGHKYALKEALCDPAVTSRLADTKAATEVKALDDFYKMLQHEPDRAFYGLKHVEKANEAMAIDTLLISDELFRHQDVATRSRYVRLVDSVRENMGTVRIFSSLHVSGEQLGQLTGVAAILRFPVAELSDQEDESSSEDD
;
A
#
# COMPACT_ATOMS: atom_id res chain seq x y z
N LEU A 1 -23.70 1.35 -8.97
CA LEU A 1 -22.90 0.33 -8.25
C LEU A 1 -23.36 -1.03 -8.73
N ASN A 2 -22.47 -1.81 -9.35
CA ASN A 2 -22.81 -3.19 -9.68
C ASN A 2 -22.37 -4.09 -8.51
N PHE A 3 -23.34 -4.54 -7.72
CA PHE A 3 -23.07 -5.37 -6.53
C PHE A 3 -22.61 -6.79 -6.88
N GLU A 4 -22.71 -7.22 -8.15
CA GLU A 4 -22.18 -8.51 -8.61
C GLU A 4 -20.64 -8.50 -8.71
N VAL A 5 -20.07 -7.34 -9.04
CA VAL A 5 -18.61 -7.16 -9.15
C VAL A 5 -17.96 -6.85 -7.80
N VAL A 6 -18.69 -6.17 -6.92
CA VAL A 6 -18.17 -5.72 -5.62
C VAL A 6 -18.27 -6.83 -4.57
N LYS A 7 -17.12 -7.30 -4.08
CA LYS A 7 -17.05 -8.32 -3.01
C LYS A 7 -17.66 -7.84 -1.69
N CYS A 8 -17.36 -6.61 -1.28
CA CYS A 8 -17.87 -6.01 -0.06
C CYS A 8 -17.89 -4.47 -0.15
N VAL A 9 -18.77 -3.85 0.61
CA VAL A 9 -18.89 -2.38 0.73
C VAL A 9 -18.51 -2.00 2.15
N LEU A 10 -17.46 -1.20 2.29
CA LEU A 10 -16.99 -0.71 3.58
C LEU A 10 -17.68 0.61 3.90
N VAL A 11 -18.26 0.71 5.10
CA VAL A 11 -18.85 1.93 5.65
C VAL A 11 -18.05 2.29 6.89
N ALA A 12 -17.27 3.37 6.80
CA ALA A 12 -16.37 3.79 7.85
C ALA A 12 -16.70 5.22 8.31
N SER A 13 -16.69 5.45 9.62
CA SER A 13 -16.86 6.78 10.20
C SER A 13 -16.26 6.87 11.61
N PRO A 14 -15.89 8.07 12.07
CA PRO A 14 -15.69 8.31 13.49
C PRO A 14 -17.05 8.31 14.21
N GLY A 15 -17.15 7.61 15.34
CA GLY A 15 -18.35 7.54 16.17
C GLY A 15 -19.53 6.80 15.52
N PHE A 16 -20.75 7.28 15.78
CA PHE A 16 -22.02 6.56 15.51
C PHE A 16 -22.59 6.80 14.11
N VAL A 17 -21.94 7.63 13.28
CA VAL A 17 -22.50 8.07 11.98
C VAL A 17 -22.70 6.91 11.02
N ARG A 18 -21.78 5.93 10.98
CA ARG A 18 -21.89 4.73 10.14
C ARG A 18 -23.11 3.89 10.47
N GLU A 19 -23.48 3.80 11.75
CA GLU A 19 -24.60 2.99 12.23
C GLU A 19 -25.91 3.66 11.83
N GLN A 20 -26.04 4.97 12.14
CA GLN A 20 -27.19 5.78 11.72
C GLN A 20 -27.36 5.80 10.20
N PHE A 21 -26.26 5.89 9.45
CA PHE A 21 -26.30 5.86 7.98
C PHE A 21 -26.75 4.51 7.44
N CYS A 22 -26.21 3.40 7.98
CA CYS A 22 -26.64 2.06 7.58
C CYS A 22 -28.13 1.84 7.85
N ASP A 23 -28.61 2.24 9.02
CA ASP A 23 -30.01 2.13 9.40
C ASP A 23 -30.91 2.95 8.47
N TYR A 24 -30.54 4.21 8.21
CA TYR A 24 -31.27 5.06 7.28
C TYR A 24 -31.31 4.47 5.86
N MET A 25 -30.17 4.00 5.35
CA MET A 25 -30.05 3.40 4.02
C MET A 25 -30.94 2.17 3.87
N PHE A 26 -30.94 1.26 4.85
CA PHE A 26 -31.78 0.05 4.79
C PHE A 26 -33.26 0.36 5.01
N GLN A 27 -33.61 1.31 5.89
CA GLN A 27 -35.01 1.76 6.03
C GLN A 27 -35.54 2.36 4.72
N GLN A 28 -34.72 3.15 4.03
CA GLN A 28 -35.09 3.73 2.74
C GLN A 28 -35.19 2.67 1.63
N ALA A 29 -34.30 1.66 1.65
CA ALA A 29 -34.36 0.53 0.72
C ALA A 29 -35.65 -0.29 0.86
N VAL A 30 -36.15 -0.47 2.09
CA VAL A 30 -37.45 -1.10 2.34
C VAL A 30 -38.60 -0.24 1.81
N LYS A 31 -38.57 1.09 2.03
CA LYS A 31 -39.61 2.00 1.53
C LYS A 31 -39.68 2.08 0.00
N THR A 32 -38.54 1.89 -0.67
CA THR A 32 -38.42 1.98 -2.12
C THR A 32 -38.46 0.62 -2.82
N ASP A 33 -38.70 -0.47 -2.07
CA ASP A 33 -38.68 -1.86 -2.55
C ASP A 33 -37.44 -2.22 -3.39
N ASN A 34 -36.28 -1.67 -3.00
CA ASN A 34 -35.04 -1.87 -3.72
C ASN A 34 -34.39 -3.22 -3.37
N LYS A 35 -34.79 -4.27 -4.09
CA LYS A 35 -34.32 -5.66 -3.90
C LYS A 35 -32.79 -5.79 -3.93
N LEU A 36 -32.11 -5.04 -4.80
CA LEU A 36 -30.64 -5.09 -4.93
C LEU A 36 -29.94 -4.73 -3.62
N LEU A 37 -30.44 -3.73 -2.89
CA LEU A 37 -29.83 -3.28 -1.64
C LEU A 37 -30.13 -4.26 -0.49
N LEU A 38 -31.34 -4.82 -0.47
CA LEU A 38 -31.78 -5.77 0.56
C LEU A 38 -31.05 -7.12 0.45
N GLU A 39 -30.88 -7.65 -0.76
CA GLU A 39 -30.15 -8.90 -1.04
C GLU A 39 -28.66 -8.75 -0.71
N ASN A 40 -28.09 -7.58 -0.93
CA ASN A 40 -26.67 -7.30 -0.68
C ASN A 40 -26.39 -6.74 0.72
N ARG A 41 -27.36 -6.72 1.64
CA ARG A 41 -27.17 -6.31 3.05
C ARG A 41 -25.92 -6.92 3.73
N PRO A 42 -25.63 -8.24 3.63
CA PRO A 42 -24.46 -8.81 4.29
C PRO A 42 -23.11 -8.38 3.68
N LYS A 43 -23.11 -7.73 2.51
CA LYS A 43 -21.89 -7.17 1.91
C LYS A 43 -21.48 -5.84 2.54
N PHE A 44 -22.38 -5.16 3.24
CA PHE A 44 -22.08 -3.91 3.93
C PHE A 44 -21.41 -4.20 5.28
N LEU A 45 -20.14 -3.83 5.37
CA LEU A 45 -19.32 -3.99 6.57
C LEU A 45 -19.09 -2.62 7.20
N GLN A 46 -19.39 -2.52 8.50
CA GLN A 46 -19.16 -1.31 9.28
C GLN A 46 -17.75 -1.37 9.89
N VAL A 47 -17.00 -0.29 9.76
CA VAL A 47 -15.60 -0.21 10.20
C VAL A 47 -15.37 1.07 10.99
N HIS A 48 -14.45 1.03 11.96
CA HIS A 48 -14.01 2.25 12.63
C HIS A 48 -13.06 3.04 11.73
N SER A 49 -13.14 4.36 11.81
CA SER A 49 -12.17 5.22 11.17
C SER A 49 -12.00 6.49 11.96
N SER A 50 -10.76 6.95 12.11
CA SER A 50 -10.43 8.19 12.83
C SER A 50 -10.99 9.45 12.17
N SER A 51 -11.22 9.45 10.84
CA SER A 51 -11.76 10.60 10.12
C SER A 51 -12.56 10.20 8.86
N GLY A 52 -13.20 11.18 8.22
CA GLY A 52 -13.90 10.99 6.94
C GLY A 52 -13.05 11.29 5.69
N HIS A 53 -11.74 11.47 5.84
CA HIS A 53 -10.85 11.83 4.74
C HIS A 53 -10.23 10.60 4.05
N LYS A 54 -9.64 10.80 2.86
CA LYS A 54 -9.07 9.71 2.04
C LYS A 54 -8.05 8.83 2.79
N TYR A 55 -7.21 9.43 3.64
CA TYR A 55 -6.20 8.69 4.40
C TYR A 55 -6.80 7.69 5.39
N ALA A 56 -8.01 7.96 5.89
CA ALA A 56 -8.69 7.14 6.88
C ALA A 56 -9.16 5.79 6.30
N LEU A 57 -9.21 5.68 4.97
CA LEU A 57 -9.45 4.43 4.26
C LEU A 57 -8.32 3.41 4.51
N LYS A 58 -7.07 3.87 4.70
CA LYS A 58 -5.95 2.99 5.06
C LYS A 58 -6.21 2.31 6.41
N GLU A 59 -6.57 3.10 7.41
CA GLU A 59 -6.89 2.60 8.75
C GLU A 59 -8.03 1.57 8.70
N ALA A 60 -9.10 1.88 7.96
CA ALA A 60 -10.23 0.98 7.81
C ALA A 60 -9.87 -0.33 7.09
N LEU A 61 -8.94 -0.31 6.13
CA LEU A 61 -8.47 -1.52 5.45
C LEU A 61 -7.54 -2.38 6.31
N CYS A 62 -6.81 -1.79 7.26
CA CYS A 62 -5.94 -2.52 8.19
C CYS A 62 -6.69 -3.19 9.34
N ASP A 63 -7.97 -2.87 9.56
CA ASP A 63 -8.76 -3.46 10.64
C ASP A 63 -8.85 -5.00 10.46
N PRO A 64 -8.52 -5.82 11.46
CA PRO A 64 -8.57 -7.28 11.36
C PRO A 64 -9.94 -7.83 10.96
N ALA A 65 -11.04 -7.16 11.34
CA ALA A 65 -12.40 -7.56 10.95
C ALA A 65 -12.61 -7.49 9.42
N VAL A 66 -11.95 -6.53 8.79
CA VAL A 66 -11.99 -6.22 7.36
C VAL A 66 -10.94 -7.04 6.61
N THR A 67 -9.74 -7.13 7.17
CA THR A 67 -8.58 -7.83 6.60
C THR A 67 -8.89 -9.29 6.30
N SER A 68 -9.61 -9.99 7.19
CA SER A 68 -9.98 -11.41 6.95
C SER A 68 -10.85 -11.61 5.70
N ARG A 69 -11.71 -10.63 5.37
CA ARG A 69 -12.61 -10.70 4.21
C ARG A 69 -12.01 -10.11 2.94
N LEU A 70 -11.06 -9.19 3.09
CA LEU A 70 -10.40 -8.46 2.00
C LEU A 70 -8.97 -8.94 1.73
N ALA A 71 -8.47 -9.96 2.44
CA ALA A 71 -7.14 -10.53 2.26
C ALA A 71 -6.82 -10.88 0.80
N ASP A 72 -7.85 -11.31 0.05
CA ASP A 72 -7.73 -11.68 -1.37
C ASP A 72 -7.81 -10.48 -2.34
N THR A 73 -7.77 -9.25 -1.83
CA THR A 73 -7.78 -8.05 -2.68
C THR A 73 -6.39 -7.45 -2.78
N LYS A 74 -6.06 -6.98 -3.99
CA LYS A 74 -4.78 -6.34 -4.28
C LYS A 74 -4.47 -5.20 -3.31
N ALA A 75 -5.48 -4.37 -3.00
CA ALA A 75 -5.36 -3.23 -2.08
C ALA A 75 -4.92 -3.64 -0.66
N ALA A 76 -5.52 -4.69 -0.08
CA ALA A 76 -5.12 -5.17 1.25
C ALA A 76 -3.65 -5.63 1.26
N THR A 77 -3.21 -6.29 0.18
CA THR A 77 -1.82 -6.75 0.10
C THR A 77 -0.82 -5.61 -0.10
N GLU A 78 -1.20 -4.55 -0.82
CA GLU A 78 -0.38 -3.34 -0.99
C GLU A 78 -0.24 -2.60 0.35
N VAL A 79 -1.35 -2.38 1.06
CA VAL A 79 -1.33 -1.73 2.38
C VAL A 79 -0.49 -2.54 3.38
N LYS A 80 -0.63 -3.87 3.39
CA LYS A 80 0.16 -4.75 4.27
C LYS A 80 1.65 -4.67 3.96
N ALA A 81 2.05 -4.73 2.69
CA ALA A 81 3.46 -4.68 2.32
C ALA A 81 4.14 -3.35 2.71
N LEU A 82 3.39 -2.25 2.64
CA LEU A 82 3.87 -0.94 3.07
C LEU A 82 3.90 -0.79 4.60
N ASP A 83 2.95 -1.39 5.32
CA ASP A 83 2.98 -1.48 6.79
C ASP A 83 4.16 -2.33 7.28
N ASP A 84 4.41 -3.46 6.64
CA ASP A 84 5.55 -4.34 6.93
C ASP A 84 6.88 -3.59 6.68
N PHE A 85 6.98 -2.79 5.61
CA PHE A 85 8.15 -1.91 5.38
C PHE A 85 8.39 -0.93 6.54
N TYR A 86 7.35 -0.23 7.01
CA TYR A 86 7.50 0.68 8.14
C TYR A 86 7.87 -0.02 9.44
N LYS A 87 7.34 -1.23 9.69
CA LYS A 87 7.74 -2.03 10.85
C LYS A 87 9.20 -2.42 10.79
N MET A 88 9.70 -2.81 9.61
CA MET A 88 11.12 -3.13 9.43
C MET A 88 11.99 -1.90 9.70
N LEU A 89 11.59 -0.73 9.20
CA LEU A 89 12.31 0.53 9.47
C LEU A 89 12.36 0.88 10.97
N GLN A 90 11.31 0.53 11.74
CA GLN A 90 11.26 0.76 13.18
C GLN A 90 12.08 -0.26 14.00
N HIS A 91 12.14 -1.52 13.57
CA HIS A 91 12.80 -2.60 14.32
C HIS A 91 14.26 -2.80 13.90
N GLU A 92 14.55 -2.79 12.61
CA GLU A 92 15.84 -3.10 12.00
C GLU A 92 16.07 -2.19 10.78
N PRO A 93 16.55 -0.94 10.98
CA PRO A 93 16.68 0.05 9.90
C PRO A 93 17.59 -0.45 8.77
N ASP A 94 18.60 -1.25 9.09
CA ASP A 94 19.57 -1.81 8.14
C ASP A 94 18.98 -2.83 7.14
N ARG A 95 17.68 -3.13 7.23
CA ARG A 95 16.96 -4.07 6.35
C ARG A 95 15.87 -3.43 5.51
N ALA A 96 15.60 -2.14 5.67
CA ALA A 96 14.57 -1.44 4.90
C ALA A 96 15.19 -0.20 4.24
N PHE A 97 15.37 -0.25 2.93
CA PHE A 97 15.95 0.86 2.17
C PHE A 97 14.94 1.46 1.22
N TYR A 98 15.03 2.78 1.02
CA TYR A 98 14.26 3.52 0.02
C TYR A 98 15.21 4.37 -0.84
N GLY A 99 14.78 4.68 -2.05
CA GLY A 99 15.58 5.38 -3.04
C GLY A 99 16.33 4.47 -4.01
N LEU A 100 16.49 4.94 -5.25
CA LEU A 100 17.04 4.15 -6.36
C LEU A 100 18.45 3.63 -6.07
N LYS A 101 19.37 4.48 -5.60
CA LYS A 101 20.77 4.09 -5.35
C LYS A 101 20.89 2.98 -4.31
N HIS A 102 20.15 3.09 -3.21
CA HIS A 102 20.18 2.09 -2.13
C HIS A 102 19.57 0.76 -2.59
N VAL A 103 18.48 0.82 -3.35
CA VAL A 103 17.82 -0.38 -3.87
C VAL A 103 18.65 -1.07 -4.95
N GLU A 104 19.36 -0.32 -5.80
CA GLU A 104 20.30 -0.89 -6.79
C GLU A 104 21.44 -1.66 -6.11
N LYS A 105 22.09 -1.05 -5.11
CA LYS A 105 23.12 -1.70 -4.29
C LYS A 105 22.58 -2.93 -3.55
N ALA A 106 21.38 -2.86 -2.98
CA ALA A 106 20.74 -4.00 -2.35
C ALA A 106 20.43 -5.14 -3.33
N ASN A 107 20.16 -4.80 -4.59
CA ASN A 107 19.97 -5.77 -5.67
C ASN A 107 21.30 -6.42 -6.08
N GLU A 108 22.40 -5.66 -6.14
CA GLU A 108 23.77 -6.17 -6.37
C GLU A 108 24.19 -7.15 -5.27
N ALA A 109 23.82 -6.86 -4.02
CA ALA A 109 24.02 -7.74 -2.87
C ALA A 109 23.05 -8.94 -2.84
N MET A 110 22.09 -9.03 -3.77
CA MET A 110 21.08 -10.10 -3.86
C MET A 110 20.25 -10.24 -2.57
N ALA A 111 20.09 -9.13 -1.83
CA ALA A 111 19.49 -9.12 -0.50
C ALA A 111 17.99 -8.82 -0.52
N ILE A 112 17.42 -8.41 -1.67
CA ILE A 112 16.03 -7.97 -1.77
C ILE A 112 15.07 -9.15 -1.59
N ASP A 113 14.19 -9.05 -0.60
CA ASP A 113 13.08 -9.99 -0.43
C ASP A 113 11.82 -9.48 -1.12
N THR A 114 11.44 -8.24 -0.83
CA THR A 114 10.25 -7.59 -1.40
C THR A 114 10.60 -6.22 -1.95
N LEU A 115 10.38 -6.01 -3.24
CA LEU A 115 10.53 -4.72 -3.91
C LEU A 115 9.16 -4.02 -3.99
N LEU A 116 9.11 -2.77 -3.57
CA LEU A 116 7.96 -1.88 -3.59
C LEU A 116 8.24 -0.78 -4.62
N ILE A 117 7.42 -0.69 -5.67
CA ILE A 117 7.61 0.33 -6.72
C ILE A 117 6.28 0.97 -7.13
N SER A 118 6.29 2.29 -7.30
CA SER A 118 5.13 3.05 -7.82
C SER A 118 5.02 2.92 -9.34
N ASP A 119 3.80 2.74 -9.84
CA ASP A 119 3.52 2.64 -11.27
C ASP A 119 3.78 3.93 -12.05
N GLU A 120 3.76 5.07 -11.36
CA GLU A 120 4.07 6.40 -11.92
C GLU A 120 5.51 6.47 -12.45
N LEU A 121 6.45 5.79 -11.80
CA LEU A 121 7.86 5.75 -12.21
C LEU A 121 8.06 5.07 -13.57
N PHE A 122 7.17 4.15 -13.96
CA PHE A 122 7.20 3.51 -15.28
C PHE A 122 6.60 4.39 -16.38
N ARG A 123 5.87 5.44 -16.02
CA ARG A 123 5.22 6.37 -16.96
C ARG A 123 6.02 7.66 -17.15
N HIS A 124 7.18 7.78 -16.51
CA HIS A 124 8.05 8.96 -16.63
C HIS A 124 8.50 9.17 -18.09
N GLN A 125 8.68 10.43 -18.49
CA GLN A 125 9.00 10.80 -19.87
C GLN A 125 10.40 10.34 -20.31
N ASP A 126 11.31 10.18 -19.35
CA ASP A 126 12.68 9.76 -19.63
C ASP A 126 12.77 8.25 -19.83
N VAL A 127 13.17 7.85 -21.03
CA VAL A 127 13.32 6.46 -21.45
C VAL A 127 14.47 5.78 -20.72
N ALA A 128 15.52 6.52 -20.36
CA ALA A 128 16.69 5.97 -19.69
C ALA A 128 16.36 5.49 -18.26
N THR A 129 15.73 6.35 -17.46
CA THR A 129 15.25 5.99 -16.11
C THR A 129 14.21 4.87 -16.14
N ARG A 130 13.25 4.90 -17.08
CA ARG A 130 12.28 3.81 -17.25
C ARG A 130 12.96 2.47 -17.51
N SER A 131 13.96 2.46 -18.38
CA SER A 131 14.72 1.23 -18.70
C SER A 131 15.48 0.70 -17.49
N ARG A 132 15.98 1.56 -16.60
CA ARG A 132 16.63 1.16 -15.35
C ARG A 132 15.64 0.47 -14.40
N TYR A 133 14.45 1.04 -14.19
CA TYR A 133 13.42 0.42 -13.34
C TYR A 133 12.95 -0.94 -13.84
N VAL A 134 12.80 -1.09 -15.16
CA VAL A 134 12.45 -2.39 -15.76
C VAL A 134 13.55 -3.42 -15.48
N ARG A 135 14.82 -3.07 -15.69
CA ARG A 135 15.95 -3.96 -15.39
C ARG A 135 16.02 -4.33 -13.91
N LEU A 136 15.74 -3.39 -13.01
CA LEU A 136 15.71 -3.65 -11.57
C LEU A 136 14.62 -4.66 -11.21
N VAL A 137 13.41 -4.48 -11.75
CA VAL A 137 12.29 -5.42 -11.53
C VAL A 137 12.61 -6.81 -12.07
N ASP A 138 13.21 -6.89 -13.25
CA ASP A 138 13.59 -8.17 -13.86
C ASP A 138 14.66 -8.87 -13.02
N SER A 139 15.69 -8.15 -12.56
CA SER A 139 16.75 -8.68 -11.70
C SER A 139 16.20 -9.18 -10.35
N VAL A 140 15.30 -8.43 -9.69
CA VAL A 140 14.68 -8.88 -8.44
C VAL A 140 13.86 -10.16 -8.64
N ARG A 141 13.17 -10.30 -9.79
CA ARG A 141 12.44 -11.53 -10.12
C ARG A 141 13.36 -12.72 -10.36
N GLU A 142 14.49 -12.51 -11.03
CA GLU A 142 15.53 -13.54 -11.21
C GLU A 142 16.09 -14.01 -9.85
N ASN A 143 16.20 -13.10 -8.89
CA ASN A 143 16.73 -13.34 -7.55
C ASN A 143 15.71 -13.97 -6.58
N MET A 144 14.59 -14.49 -7.10
CA MET A 144 13.46 -15.01 -6.32
C MET A 144 12.86 -13.99 -5.34
N GLY A 145 12.98 -12.68 -5.63
CA GLY A 145 12.36 -11.61 -4.86
C GLY A 145 10.91 -11.35 -5.30
N THR A 146 10.06 -10.92 -4.37
CA THR A 146 8.67 -10.58 -4.64
C THR A 146 8.55 -9.12 -5.06
N VAL A 147 8.12 -8.85 -6.28
CA VAL A 147 7.89 -7.47 -6.77
C VAL A 147 6.44 -7.06 -6.60
N ARG A 148 6.20 -5.93 -5.94
CA ARG A 148 4.88 -5.34 -5.70
C ARG A 148 4.80 -3.96 -6.35
N ILE A 149 3.91 -3.83 -7.33
CA ILE A 149 3.66 -2.58 -8.05
C ILE A 149 2.43 -1.88 -7.46
N PHE A 150 2.66 -0.70 -6.90
CA PHE A 150 1.66 0.17 -6.28
C PHE A 150 1.10 1.14 -7.30
N SER A 151 -0.21 1.39 -7.25
CA SER A 151 -0.80 2.45 -8.06
C SER A 151 -0.69 3.79 -7.33
N SER A 152 -0.20 4.83 -8.00
CA SER A 152 -0.16 6.19 -7.46
C SER A 152 -1.55 6.75 -7.12
N LEU A 153 -2.62 6.19 -7.67
CA LEU A 153 -4.01 6.54 -7.36
C LEU A 153 -4.51 5.94 -6.04
N HIS A 154 -3.76 5.01 -5.45
CA HIS A 154 -4.09 4.41 -4.17
C HIS A 154 -3.32 5.10 -3.04
N VAL A 155 -3.92 5.19 -1.86
CA VAL A 155 -3.33 5.88 -0.69
C VAL A 155 -1.96 5.31 -0.32
N SER A 156 -1.73 4.01 -0.49
CA SER A 156 -0.41 3.40 -0.29
C SER A 156 0.62 3.83 -1.35
N GLY A 157 0.19 4.00 -2.61
CA GLY A 157 1.06 4.51 -3.67
C GLY A 157 1.42 5.98 -3.50
N GLU A 158 0.49 6.81 -2.99
CA GLU A 158 0.79 8.20 -2.61
C GLU A 158 1.89 8.27 -1.55
N GLN A 159 1.83 7.40 -0.52
CA GLN A 159 2.87 7.32 0.52
C GLN A 159 4.21 6.83 -0.02
N LEU A 160 4.19 5.79 -0.86
CA LEU A 160 5.41 5.31 -1.49
C LEU A 160 6.03 6.38 -2.40
N GLY A 161 5.21 7.17 -3.10
CA GLY A 161 5.64 8.30 -3.91
C GLY A 161 6.35 9.39 -3.09
N GLN A 162 5.91 9.65 -1.86
CA GLN A 162 6.61 10.55 -0.92
C GLN A 162 7.99 10.01 -0.53
N LEU A 163 8.17 8.69 -0.52
CA LEU A 163 9.45 7.99 -0.31
C LEU A 163 10.19 7.71 -1.62
N THR A 164 10.22 8.69 -2.55
CA THR A 164 10.85 8.60 -3.88
C THR A 164 10.23 7.59 -4.87
N GLY A 165 9.19 6.86 -4.46
CA GLY A 165 8.48 5.88 -5.28
C GLY A 165 9.11 4.48 -5.36
N VAL A 166 10.26 4.27 -4.70
CA VAL A 166 11.02 3.01 -4.73
C VAL A 166 11.48 2.65 -3.32
N ALA A 167 11.14 1.45 -2.87
CA ALA A 167 11.60 0.91 -1.60
C ALA A 167 11.80 -0.60 -1.68
N ALA A 168 12.63 -1.15 -0.80
CA ALA A 168 12.91 -2.57 -0.71
C ALA A 168 13.05 -3.03 0.74
N ILE A 169 12.51 -4.22 1.01
CA ILE A 169 12.71 -4.96 2.26
C ILE A 169 13.74 -6.06 1.99
N LEU A 170 14.77 -6.15 2.83
CA LEU A 170 15.88 -7.08 2.68
C LEU A 170 15.74 -8.34 3.54
N ARG A 171 16.28 -9.45 3.03
CA ARG A 171 16.38 -10.75 3.71
C ARG A 171 17.40 -10.70 4.86
N PHE A 172 18.51 -10.01 4.64
CA PHE A 172 19.60 -9.84 5.59
C PHE A 172 20.09 -8.38 5.55
N PRO A 173 20.61 -7.86 6.67
CA PRO A 173 21.16 -6.50 6.72
C PRO A 173 22.42 -6.42 5.86
N VAL A 174 22.58 -5.32 5.12
CA VAL A 174 23.75 -5.06 4.26
C VAL A 174 24.46 -3.82 4.80
N ALA A 175 25.62 -4.03 5.43
CA ALA A 175 26.35 -3.01 6.18
C ALA A 175 26.92 -1.86 5.32
N GLU A 176 27.13 -2.05 4.02
CA GLU A 176 27.71 -1.01 3.14
C GLU A 176 26.69 0.05 2.67
N LEU A 177 25.42 -0.08 3.06
CA LEU A 177 24.35 0.84 2.66
C LEU A 177 24.10 1.97 3.68
N SER A 178 24.45 1.76 4.96
CA SER A 178 24.28 2.75 6.03
C SER A 178 25.27 3.92 5.94
N ASP A 179 26.44 3.69 5.34
CA ASP A 179 27.54 4.66 5.34
C ASP A 179 27.31 5.91 4.46
N GLN A 180 26.22 5.97 3.69
CA GLN A 180 25.92 7.12 2.82
C GLN A 180 24.94 8.15 3.41
N GLU A 181 24.28 7.86 4.53
CA GLU A 181 23.47 8.89 5.22
C GLU A 181 24.38 9.91 5.94
N ASP A 182 25.54 9.48 6.43
CA ASP A 182 26.46 10.33 7.21
C ASP A 182 27.25 11.37 6.36
N GLU A 183 27.46 11.15 5.06
CA GLU A 183 28.18 12.11 4.19
C GLU A 183 27.31 13.28 3.69
N SER A 184 25.97 13.21 3.83
CA SER A 184 25.07 14.27 3.35
C SER A 184 24.83 15.41 4.35
N SER A 185 25.43 15.32 5.54
CA SER A 185 25.27 16.29 6.63
C SER A 185 26.41 17.33 6.72
N SER A 186 27.37 17.34 5.79
CA SER A 186 28.60 18.14 5.91
C SER A 186 28.98 19.01 4.70
N GLU A 187 28.03 19.36 3.82
CA GLU A 187 28.27 20.35 2.76
C GLU A 187 27.17 21.43 2.75
N ASP A 188 27.16 22.27 3.78
CA ASP A 188 26.61 23.64 3.74
C ASP A 188 27.28 24.46 4.88
N ASP A 189 28.47 25.00 4.57
CA ASP A 189 29.07 26.18 5.23
C ASP A 189 29.83 27.01 4.17
#